data_AF-A0A966YCT5-F1
#
_entry.id   AF-A0A966YCT5-F1
#
_cell.length_a   1.000
_cell.length_b   1.000
_cell.length_c   1.000
_cell.angle_alpha   90.00
_cell.angle_beta   90.00
_cell.angle_gamma   90.00
#
_symmetry.space_group_name_H-M   'P 1'
#
loop_
_entity.id
_entity.type
_entity.pdbx_description
1 polymer ?
#
loop_
_entity_poly.entity_id
_entity_poly.type
_entity_poly.pdbx_seq_one_letter_code
_entity_poly.pdbx_strand_id
1 'polypeptide(L)' 'MTHFASFTAAAQLHFGIVTDAGAISMNAAFPQFSSLQDVVVAGALKDLAKAAVGRA' A
#
# COMPACT_ATOMS: atom_id res chain seq x y z
N MET A 1 -8.90 10.63 6.19
CA MET A 1 -8.80 10.48 4.72
C MET A 1 -7.69 9.46 4.46
N THR A 2 -7.85 8.51 3.54
CA THR A 2 -6.84 7.46 3.32
C THR A 2 -5.82 7.95 2.29
N HIS A 3 -4.55 8.04 2.69
CA HIS A 3 -3.46 8.44 1.81
C HIS A 3 -2.73 7.20 1.32
N PHE A 4 -2.52 7.09 0.01
CA PHE A 4 -1.76 6.02 -0.61
C PHE A 4 -0.41 6.56 -1.06
N ALA A 5 0.66 5.83 -0.80
CA ALA A 5 1.98 6.20 -1.28
C ALA A 5 2.81 4.99 -1.67
N SER A 6 3.74 5.22 -2.59
CA SER A 6 4.85 4.34 -2.89
C SER A 6 6.13 4.92 -2.30
N PHE A 7 6.96 4.09 -1.69
CA PHE A 7 8.24 4.50 -1.14
C PHE A 7 9.28 3.40 -1.36
N THR A 8 10.54 3.80 -1.49
CA THR A 8 11.64 2.84 -1.65
C THR A 8 12.33 2.66 -0.30
N ALA A 9 12.42 1.42 0.17
CA ALA A 9 13.13 1.06 1.40
C ALA A 9 14.01 -0.16 1.12
N ALA A 10 15.25 -0.14 1.60
CA ALA A 10 16.24 -1.19 1.34
C ALA A 10 16.41 -1.54 -0.16
N ALA A 11 16.42 -0.51 -1.03
CA ALA A 11 16.47 -0.65 -2.50
C ALA A 11 15.30 -1.43 -3.13
N GLN A 12 14.22 -1.67 -2.38
CA GLN A 12 13.00 -2.29 -2.88
C GLN A 12 11.87 -1.27 -2.91
N LEU A 13 11.05 -1.32 -3.96
CA LEU A 13 9.85 -0.50 -4.08
C LEU A 13 8.74 -1.10 -3.20
N HIS A 14 8.21 -0.28 -2.30
CA HIS A 14 7.06 -0.59 -1.48
C HIS A 14 5.90 0.31 -1.85
N PHE A 15 4.68 -0.19 -1.66
CA PHE A 15 3.46 0.59 -1.76
C PHE A 15 2.55 0.28 -0.58
N GLY A 16 1.71 1.24 -0.22
CA GLY A 16 0.76 1.03 0.85
C GLY A 16 0.07 2.32 1.28
N ILE A 17 -0.24 2.39 2.57
CA ILE A 17 -0.99 3.49 3.16
C ILE A 17 -0.12 4.29 4.10
N VAL A 18 -0.23 5.61 4.00
CA VAL A 18 0.38 6.55 4.91
C VAL A 18 -0.65 6.98 5.93
N THR A 19 -0.30 6.80 7.19
CA THR A 19 -1.06 7.26 8.36
C THR A 19 -0.21 8.25 9.14
N ASP A 20 -0.79 8.93 10.12
CA ASP A 20 -0.06 9.83 11.01
C ASP A 20 1.05 9.11 11.82
N ALA A 21 0.91 7.79 12.03
CA ALA A 21 1.92 6.97 12.71
C ALA A 21 3.06 6.51 11.79
N GLY A 22 2.89 6.63 10.46
CA GLY A 22 3.89 6.21 9.48
C GLY A 22 3.30 5.51 8.26
N ALA A 23 4.20 4.92 7.45
CA ALA A 23 3.85 4.19 6.24
C ALA A 23 3.71 2.69 6.52
N ILE A 24 2.55 2.14 6.17
CA ILE A 24 2.25 0.72 6.28
C ILE A 24 2.48 0.08 4.91
N SER A 25 3.52 -0.74 4.78
CA SER A 25 3.79 -1.49 3.54
C SER A 25 2.73 -2.57 3.31
N MET A 26 2.15 -2.59 2.11
CA MET A 26 1.12 -3.53 1.68
C MET A 26 1.64 -4.59 0.70
N ASN A 27 2.92 -4.54 0.30
CA ASN A 27 3.52 -5.51 -0.62
C ASN A 27 3.29 -6.97 -0.18
N ALA A 28 3.40 -7.26 1.12
CA ALA A 28 3.18 -8.62 1.63
C ALA A 28 1.71 -9.06 1.61
N ALA A 29 0.77 -8.11 1.73
CA ALA A 29 -0.66 -8.39 1.66
C ALA A 29 -1.16 -8.52 0.21
N PHE A 30 -0.42 -7.94 -0.74
CA PHE A 30 -0.74 -7.94 -2.16
C PHE A 30 0.46 -8.34 -3.01
N PRO A 31 0.99 -9.58 -2.88
CA PRO A 31 2.16 -10.04 -3.62
C PRO A 31 1.94 -10.10 -5.14
N GLN A 32 0.69 -10.07 -5.60
CA GLN A 32 0.33 -10.04 -7.01
C GLN A 32 0.57 -8.67 -7.68
N PHE A 33 0.73 -7.60 -6.90
CA PHE A 33 0.95 -6.25 -7.42
C PHE A 33 2.41 -5.85 -7.20
N SER A 34 3.05 -5.32 -8.25
CA SER A 34 4.45 -4.87 -8.18
C SER A 34 4.56 -3.40 -7.79
N SER A 35 3.48 -2.63 -7.97
CA SER A 35 3.45 -1.20 -7.72
C SER A 35 2.05 -0.72 -7.31
N LEU A 36 1.98 0.49 -6.73
CA LEU A 36 0.71 1.16 -6.47
C LEU A 36 -0.10 1.39 -7.76
N GLN A 37 0.57 1.56 -8.91
CA GLN A 37 -0.09 1.76 -10.19
C GLN A 37 -0.90 0.53 -10.60
N ASP A 38 -0.39 -0.69 -10.38
CA ASP A 38 -1.11 -1.93 -10.66
C ASP A 38 -2.39 -2.03 -9.82
N VAL A 39 -2.32 -1.63 -8.55
CA VAL A 39 -3.48 -1.59 -7.65
C VAL A 39 -4.55 -0.63 -8.18
N VAL A 40 -4.14 0.53 -8.68
CA VAL A 40 -5.04 1.53 -9.27
C VAL A 40 -5.69 0.99 -10.54
N VAL A 41 -4.90 0.41 -11.45
CA VAL A 41 -5.38 -0.18 -12.71
C VAL A 41 -6.35 -1.34 -12.45
N ALA A 42 -6.07 -2.14 -11.42
CA ALA A 42 -6.95 -3.23 -10.98
C ALA A 42 -8.20 -2.76 -10.22
N GLY A 43 -8.31 -1.46 -9.91
CA GLY A 43 -9.41 -0.93 -9.10
C GLY A 43 -9.40 -1.38 -7.63
N ALA A 44 -8.29 -1.91 -7.14
CA ALA A 44 -8.15 -2.57 -5.84
C ALA A 44 -7.80 -1.61 -4.69
N LEU A 45 -7.84 -0.28 -4.90
CA LEU A 45 -7.53 0.72 -3.87
C LEU A 45 -8.41 0.58 -2.61
N LYS A 46 -9.68 0.20 -2.79
CA LYS A 46 -10.60 -0.02 -1.66
C LYS A 46 -10.20 -1.23 -0.83
N ASP A 47 -9.71 -2.29 -1.47
CA ASP A 47 -9.26 -3.49 -0.78
C ASP A 47 -7.95 -3.23 -0.05
N LEU A 48 -7.05 -2.45 -0.64
CA LEU A 48 -5.83 -1.97 0.01
C LEU A 48 -6.17 -1.14 1.26
N ALA A 49 -7.12 -0.20 1.15
CA ALA A 49 -7.62 0.56 2.30
C ALA A 49 -8.16 -0.33 3.41
N LYS A 50 -9.00 -1.31 3.08
CA LYS A 50 -9.52 -2.28 4.06
C LYS A 50 -8.43 -3.13 4.69
N ALA A 51 -7.44 -3.57 3.92
CA ALA A 51 -6.33 -4.39 4.41
C ALA A 51 -5.43 -3.64 5.41
N ALA A 52 -5.32 -2.32 5.30
CA ALA A 52 -4.60 -1.51 6.27
C ALA A 52 -5.40 -1.21 7.55
N VAL A 53 -6.73 -1.35 7.54
CA VAL A 53 -7.54 -1.18 8.75
C VAL A 53 -7.15 -2.25 9.77
N GLY A 54 -6.66 -1.82 10.94
CA GLY A 54 -6.21 -2.70 12.02
C GLY A 54 -4.74 -3.13 11.95
N ARG A 55 -3.99 -2.68 10.93
CA ARG A 55 -2.52 -2.74 10.93
C ARG A 55 -2.01 -1.39 11.40
N ALA A 56 -1.68 -1.29 12.69
CA ALA A 56 -1.08 -0.11 13.32
C ALA A 56 0.14 -0.55 14.14
#